data_AF-A0A2M7BE51-F1
#
_entry.id   AF-A0A2M7BE51-F1
#
_cell.length_a   1.000
_cell.length_b   1.000
_cell.length_c   1.000
_cell.angle_alpha   90.00
_cell.angle_beta   90.00
_cell.angle_gamma   90.00
#
_symmetry.space_group_name_H-M   'P 1'
#
loop_
_entity.id
_entity.type
_entity.pdbx_description
1 polymer ?
#
loop_
_entity_poly.entity_id
_entity_poly.type
_entity_poly.pdbx_seq_one_letter_code
_entity_poly.pdbx_strand_id
1 'polypeptide(L)'
;ADRIARILAPNLEEIKRAAKKMKKDKTASELDSGEIVQNGTLTSVEDAKKKAVEASTMPLTGYTVEHWGIYEINRLTKLSAEEFRAFVVACYGARKWTGADANIQGVKAHELLWVAGPKETDVITATDVKNFAQAVMKTRKPEERQAVMIGWGVDPKARAYAEQVMKLGEAKPIQFIKLRLWPLAGDDFKAHVTKKHDKYKDFFAFILPPDIPRIGVTRMGARHYRFDVSEARSMNTGGKIVNVQWDFDFRDGIFSATQGYQLCRKEKKGKGESGFEGDTTVEYTFEHVEPGAEITIACRVQDDLGGEGMKAMKLKVE
;
A
#
# COMPACT_ATOMS: atom_id res chain seq x y z
N ALA A 1 -2.97 11.94 27.18
CA ALA A 1 -1.94 11.19 26.45
C ALA A 1 -0.51 11.40 26.99
N ASP A 2 -0.23 12.48 27.73
CA ASP A 2 1.16 12.88 28.03
C ASP A 2 1.72 12.46 29.41
N ARG A 3 1.03 11.55 30.14
CA ARG A 3 1.46 11.09 31.48
C ARG A 3 1.92 9.63 31.57
N ILE A 4 1.70 8.82 30.53
CA ILE A 4 2.10 7.39 30.51
C ILE A 4 3.49 7.19 29.87
N ALA A 5 3.94 8.12 29.04
CA ALA A 5 5.26 8.04 28.36
C ALA A 5 6.48 8.22 29.29
N ARG A 6 6.29 8.63 30.55
CA ARG A 6 7.41 8.83 31.50
C ARG A 6 7.79 7.61 32.35
N ILE A 7 7.02 6.52 32.31
CA ILE A 7 7.24 5.38 33.22
C ILE A 7 8.10 4.27 32.57
N LEU A 8 8.39 4.34 31.26
CA LEU A 8 9.07 3.24 30.53
C LEU A 8 10.36 3.63 29.78
N ALA A 9 10.91 4.83 30.00
CA ALA A 9 12.22 5.19 29.45
C ALA A 9 13.31 4.94 30.51
N PRO A 10 14.26 4.01 30.30
CA PRO A 10 15.41 3.86 31.19
C PRO A 10 16.23 5.16 31.21
N ASN A 11 16.71 5.54 32.39
CA ASN A 11 17.46 6.78 32.58
C ASN A 11 18.81 6.68 31.82
N LEU A 12 19.24 7.76 31.15
CA LEU A 12 20.52 7.86 30.43
C LEU A 12 21.73 7.40 31.27
N GLU A 13 21.66 7.55 32.60
CA GLU A 13 22.69 7.08 33.53
C GLU A 13 22.78 5.54 33.64
N GLU A 14 21.68 4.82 33.46
CA GLU A 14 21.65 3.35 33.45
C GLU A 14 22.26 2.78 32.16
N ILE A 15 22.00 3.45 31.03
CA ILE A 15 22.58 3.10 29.72
C ILE A 15 24.11 3.30 29.73
N LYS A 16 24.60 4.39 30.34
CA LYS A 16 26.05 4.65 30.49
C LYS A 16 26.75 3.63 31.40
N ARG A 17 26.09 3.15 32.46
CA ARG A 17 26.63 2.10 33.34
C ARG A 17 26.72 0.74 32.62
N ALA A 18 25.74 0.39 31.79
CA ALA A 18 25.77 -0.83 30.99
C ALA A 18 26.89 -0.83 29.94
N ALA A 19 27.08 0.29 29.23
CA ALA A 19 28.14 0.44 28.22
C ALA A 19 29.56 0.36 28.83
N LYS A 20 29.74 0.84 30.06
CA LYS A 20 31.03 0.78 30.76
C LYS A 20 31.38 -0.62 31.26
N LYS A 21 30.37 -1.48 31.49
CA LYS A 21 30.56 -2.88 31.88
C LYS A 21 30.99 -3.75 30.68
N MET A 22 30.44 -3.49 29.49
CA MET A 22 30.80 -4.21 28.25
C MET A 22 32.21 -3.91 27.73
N LYS A 23 32.76 -2.71 27.99
CA LYS A 23 34.13 -2.36 27.58
C LYS A 23 35.25 -3.03 28.40
N LYS A 24 34.91 -3.69 29.51
CA LYS A 24 35.91 -4.31 30.41
C LYS A 24 36.24 -5.77 30.06
N ASP A 25 35.43 -6.42 29.21
CA ASP A 25 35.52 -7.87 28.95
C ASP A 25 36.06 -8.26 27.55
N LYS A 26 36.63 -7.33 26.78
CA LYS A 26 37.28 -7.68 25.51
C LYS A 26 38.70 -7.12 25.40
N THR A 27 39.62 -7.83 26.04
CA THR A 27 41.03 -7.89 25.62
C THR A 27 41.28 -9.24 24.95
N ALA A 28 41.92 -9.17 23.79
CA ALA A 28 42.62 -10.22 23.03
C ALA A 28 41.85 -10.96 21.90
N SER A 29 42.57 -10.97 20.77
CA SER A 29 42.55 -11.81 19.56
C SER A 29 41.56 -11.52 18.42
N GLU A 30 42.16 -10.96 17.35
CA GLU A 30 42.10 -11.36 15.93
C GLU A 30 40.74 -11.44 15.23
N LEU A 31 40.58 -10.53 14.25
CA LEU A 31 39.48 -10.47 13.30
C LEU A 31 39.71 -11.48 12.16
N ASP A 32 38.98 -12.59 12.19
CA ASP A 32 38.77 -13.45 11.03
C ASP A 32 37.64 -12.89 10.15
N SER A 33 37.86 -12.88 8.84
CA SER A 33 37.06 -12.16 7.84
C SER A 33 35.90 -13.00 7.28
N GLY A 34 35.28 -13.84 8.11
CA GLY A 34 34.31 -14.86 7.68
C GLY A 34 32.85 -14.69 8.15
N GLU A 35 32.54 -13.80 9.10
CA GLU A 35 31.22 -13.78 9.78
C GLU A 35 30.32 -12.57 9.46
N ILE A 36 30.36 -12.03 8.24
CA ILE A 36 29.45 -10.94 7.82
C ILE A 36 28.18 -11.46 7.10
N VAL A 37 28.03 -12.77 6.93
CA VAL A 37 26.86 -13.38 6.26
C VAL A 37 26.04 -14.23 7.23
N GLN A 38 25.52 -13.63 8.31
CA GLN A 38 24.37 -14.14 9.08
C GLN A 38 23.93 -13.11 10.15
N ASN A 39 23.29 -12.03 9.73
CA ASN A 39 22.68 -11.06 10.66
C ASN A 39 21.34 -11.62 11.20
N GLY A 40 21.40 -12.34 12.34
CA GLY A 40 20.25 -12.88 13.08
C GLY A 40 19.43 -11.86 13.88
N THR A 41 19.60 -10.56 13.64
CA THR A 41 19.00 -9.47 14.43
C THR A 41 17.65 -8.98 13.89
N LEU A 42 17.27 -9.30 12.65
CA LEU A 42 15.94 -8.94 12.10
C LEU A 42 14.85 -9.94 12.49
N THR A 43 15.16 -11.24 12.54
CA THR A 43 14.23 -12.29 13.01
C THR A 43 13.92 -12.15 14.50
N SER A 44 14.90 -11.69 15.29
CA SER A 44 14.79 -11.53 16.74
C SER A 44 13.71 -10.54 17.20
N VAL A 45 13.45 -9.46 16.46
CA VAL A 45 12.51 -8.41 16.90
C VAL A 45 11.06 -8.81 16.62
N GLU A 46 10.82 -9.46 15.48
CA GLU A 46 9.49 -9.96 15.12
C GLU A 46 9.08 -11.16 15.98
N ASP A 47 10.01 -12.09 16.23
CA ASP A 47 9.77 -13.22 17.12
C ASP A 47 9.60 -12.78 18.59
N ALA A 48 10.36 -11.76 19.03
CA ALA A 48 10.18 -11.17 20.36
C ALA A 48 8.83 -10.42 20.48
N LYS A 49 8.40 -9.70 19.44
CA LYS A 49 7.06 -9.09 19.40
C LYS A 49 5.96 -10.15 19.42
N LYS A 50 6.10 -11.22 18.64
CA LYS A 50 5.12 -12.30 18.57
C LYS A 50 4.98 -13.03 19.91
N LYS A 51 6.11 -13.38 20.55
CA LYS A 51 6.12 -13.93 21.92
C LYS A 51 5.57 -12.96 22.96
N ALA A 52 5.86 -11.66 22.85
CA ALA A 52 5.34 -10.66 23.79
C ALA A 52 3.82 -10.46 23.65
N VAL A 53 3.28 -10.57 22.44
CA VAL A 53 1.84 -10.54 22.17
C VAL A 53 1.16 -11.82 22.68
N GLU A 54 1.76 -12.99 22.45
CA GLU A 54 1.25 -14.28 22.95
C GLU A 54 1.31 -14.41 24.48
N ALA A 55 2.30 -13.78 25.14
CA ALA A 55 2.47 -13.80 26.59
C ALA A 55 1.68 -12.70 27.33
N SER A 56 1.00 -11.80 26.62
CA SER A 56 0.27 -10.69 27.24
C SER A 56 -1.08 -11.16 27.76
N THR A 57 -1.22 -11.27 29.09
CA THR A 57 -2.46 -11.58 29.82
C THR A 57 -3.37 -10.36 30.02
N MET A 58 -3.12 -9.25 29.31
CA MET A 58 -4.06 -8.12 29.35
C MET A 58 -5.40 -8.58 28.77
N PRO A 59 -6.53 -8.28 29.43
CA PRO A 59 -7.84 -8.54 28.85
C PRO A 59 -7.85 -7.88 27.47
N LEU A 60 -8.21 -8.64 26.43
CA LEU A 60 -8.47 -8.15 25.08
C LEU A 60 -9.47 -7.02 25.20
N THR A 61 -8.96 -5.81 25.36
CA THR A 61 -9.76 -4.60 25.35
C THR A 61 -10.46 -4.59 24.00
N GLY A 62 -11.77 -4.33 24.00
CA GLY A 62 -12.65 -4.43 22.83
C GLY A 62 -12.40 -3.39 21.75
N TYR A 63 -11.14 -3.07 21.45
CA TYR A 63 -10.75 -2.24 20.32
C TYR A 63 -10.69 -3.12 19.07
N THR A 64 -11.44 -2.73 18.04
CA THR A 64 -11.31 -3.32 16.71
C THR A 64 -10.26 -2.52 15.93
N VAL A 65 -9.32 -3.23 15.29
CA VAL A 65 -8.41 -2.61 14.32
C VAL A 65 -9.16 -2.51 13.00
N GLU A 66 -9.63 -1.31 12.69
CA GLU A 66 -10.32 -1.02 11.44
C GLU A 66 -9.27 -0.60 10.40
N HIS A 67 -9.25 -1.28 9.25
CA HIS A 67 -8.23 -1.09 8.21
C HIS A 67 -8.60 0.10 7.31
N TRP A 68 -8.66 1.30 7.90
CA TRP A 68 -8.90 2.55 7.16
C TRP A 68 -7.56 3.19 6.81
N GLY A 69 -7.19 3.11 5.53
CA GLY A 69 -5.94 3.67 5.05
C GLY A 69 -5.93 3.86 3.54
N ILE A 70 -4.93 4.62 3.11
CA ILE A 70 -4.59 4.78 1.70
C ILE A 70 -3.60 3.66 1.34
N TYR A 71 -4.01 2.79 0.42
CA TYR A 71 -3.27 1.61 0.03
C TYR A 71 -2.76 1.74 -1.40
N GLU A 72 -1.44 1.78 -1.56
CA GLU A 72 -0.80 1.79 -2.87
C GLU A 72 -0.93 0.41 -3.54
N ILE A 73 -1.61 0.35 -4.68
CA ILE A 73 -1.91 -0.90 -5.41
C ILE A 73 -0.62 -1.65 -5.73
N ASN A 74 0.43 -0.95 -6.17
CA ASN A 74 1.73 -1.55 -6.51
C ASN A 74 2.45 -2.24 -5.35
N ARG A 75 2.13 -1.88 -4.10
CA ARG A 75 2.64 -2.60 -2.93
C ARG A 75 1.83 -3.86 -2.67
N LEU A 76 0.51 -3.77 -2.84
CA LEU A 76 -0.39 -4.91 -2.68
C LEU A 76 -0.15 -5.99 -3.74
N THR A 77 0.18 -5.60 -4.97
CA THR A 77 0.47 -6.55 -6.06
C THR A 77 1.75 -7.36 -5.85
N LYS A 78 2.63 -6.92 -4.93
CA LYS A 78 3.87 -7.63 -4.55
C LYS A 78 3.67 -8.64 -3.43
N LEU A 79 2.52 -8.61 -2.75
CA LEU A 79 2.21 -9.58 -1.70
C LEU A 79 2.01 -10.96 -2.31
N SER A 80 2.26 -12.00 -1.50
CA SER A 80 1.80 -13.34 -1.88
C SER A 80 0.27 -13.36 -1.95
N ALA A 81 -0.27 -14.31 -2.72
CA ALA A 81 -1.72 -14.46 -2.82
C ALA A 81 -2.40 -14.72 -1.47
N GLU A 82 -1.73 -15.39 -0.53
CA GLU A 82 -2.28 -15.62 0.80
C GLU A 82 -2.31 -14.35 1.64
N GLU A 83 -1.22 -13.59 1.68
CA GLU A 83 -1.15 -12.33 2.43
C GLU A 83 -2.13 -11.30 1.90
N PHE A 84 -2.24 -11.17 0.58
CA PHE A 84 -3.20 -10.28 -0.06
C PHE A 84 -4.64 -10.64 0.30
N ARG A 85 -5.01 -11.93 0.21
CA ARG A 85 -6.36 -12.38 0.58
C ARG A 85 -6.64 -12.14 2.05
N ALA A 86 -5.67 -12.41 2.93
CA ALA A 86 -5.80 -12.15 4.37
C ALA A 86 -6.05 -10.67 4.64
N PHE A 87 -5.31 -9.78 3.96
CA PHE A 87 -5.49 -8.33 4.03
C PHE A 87 -6.90 -7.91 3.58
N VAL A 88 -7.38 -8.36 2.41
CA VAL A 88 -8.71 -7.99 1.90
C VAL A 88 -9.83 -8.53 2.81
N VAL A 89 -9.71 -9.76 3.30
CA VAL A 89 -10.66 -10.37 4.26
C VAL A 89 -10.70 -9.55 5.56
N ALA A 90 -9.55 -9.12 6.05
CA ALA A 90 -9.46 -8.26 7.24
C ALA A 90 -10.09 -6.88 6.99
N CYS A 91 -9.83 -6.25 5.83
CA CYS A 91 -10.47 -4.98 5.45
C CYS A 91 -11.99 -5.08 5.38
N TYR A 92 -12.51 -6.19 4.85
CA TYR A 92 -13.95 -6.46 4.83
C TYR A 92 -14.56 -6.63 6.24
N GLY A 93 -13.73 -6.81 7.26
CA GLY A 93 -14.15 -7.15 8.62
C GLY A 93 -14.65 -8.59 8.73
N ALA A 94 -14.10 -9.49 7.91
CA ALA A 94 -14.34 -10.93 7.97
C ALA A 94 -13.18 -11.65 8.68
N ARG A 95 -13.42 -12.90 9.06
CA ARG A 95 -12.37 -13.81 9.54
C ARG A 95 -11.95 -14.78 8.45
N LYS A 96 -10.70 -15.25 8.51
CA LYS A 96 -10.20 -16.33 7.63
C LYS A 96 -11.12 -17.55 7.74
N TRP A 97 -11.45 -18.14 6.60
CA TRP A 97 -12.20 -19.39 6.55
C TRP A 97 -11.33 -20.55 7.03
N THR A 98 -11.89 -21.41 7.90
CA THR A 98 -11.22 -22.59 8.46
C THR A 98 -11.92 -23.90 8.09
N GLY A 99 -12.93 -23.86 7.23
CA GLY A 99 -13.62 -25.05 6.75
C GLY A 99 -12.89 -25.73 5.58
N ALA A 100 -13.44 -26.85 5.13
CA ALA A 100 -12.74 -27.75 4.20
C ALA A 100 -12.69 -27.26 2.74
N ASP A 101 -13.61 -26.40 2.29
CA ASP A 101 -13.64 -25.96 0.90
C ASP A 101 -12.64 -24.82 0.64
N ALA A 102 -11.64 -25.08 -0.20
CA ALA A 102 -10.59 -24.13 -0.56
C ALA A 102 -11.10 -22.95 -1.40
N ASN A 103 -12.31 -23.03 -1.97
CA ASN A 103 -12.92 -21.91 -2.70
C ASN A 103 -13.61 -20.92 -1.75
N ILE A 104 -13.52 -21.09 -0.43
CA ILE A 104 -13.98 -20.10 0.53
C ILE A 104 -12.76 -19.61 1.30
N GLN A 105 -12.60 -18.29 1.36
CA GLN A 105 -11.39 -17.67 1.91
C GLN A 105 -11.69 -16.83 3.15
N GLY A 106 -12.91 -16.29 3.26
CA GLY A 106 -13.35 -15.55 4.42
C GLY A 106 -14.81 -15.81 4.78
N VAL A 107 -15.17 -15.47 6.02
CA VAL A 107 -16.55 -15.52 6.51
C VAL A 107 -16.85 -14.34 7.42
N LYS A 108 -18.00 -13.69 7.22
CA LYS A 108 -18.54 -12.63 8.09
C LYS A 108 -20.01 -12.90 8.36
N ALA A 109 -20.35 -13.30 9.59
CA ALA A 109 -21.68 -13.80 9.91
C ALA A 109 -22.13 -14.90 8.93
N HIS A 110 -23.14 -14.64 8.09
CA HIS A 110 -23.66 -15.55 7.08
C HIS A 110 -23.03 -15.34 5.69
N GLU A 111 -22.19 -14.33 5.51
CA GLU A 111 -21.54 -14.03 4.24
C GLU A 111 -20.26 -14.84 4.09
N LEU A 112 -20.16 -15.60 3.01
CA LEU A 112 -18.93 -16.27 2.58
C LEU A 112 -18.21 -15.41 1.56
N LEU A 113 -16.88 -15.39 1.62
CA LEU A 113 -16.03 -14.57 0.78
C LEU A 113 -15.09 -15.41 -0.09
N TRP A 114 -14.92 -14.95 -1.32
CA TRP A 114 -13.82 -15.32 -2.20
C TRP A 114 -13.12 -14.04 -2.66
N VAL A 115 -11.80 -14.06 -2.67
CA VAL A 115 -10.95 -12.94 -3.05
C VAL A 115 -10.02 -13.38 -4.17
N ALA A 116 -9.93 -12.53 -5.19
CA ALA A 116 -9.06 -12.73 -6.33
C ALA A 116 -7.57 -12.63 -5.95
N GLY A 117 -6.70 -12.83 -6.92
CA GLY A 117 -5.26 -12.72 -6.71
C GLY A 117 -4.78 -11.26 -6.54
N PRO A 118 -3.53 -11.07 -6.10
CA PRO A 118 -2.98 -9.75 -5.84
C PRO A 118 -2.73 -8.94 -7.12
N LYS A 119 -2.60 -9.57 -8.29
CA LYS A 119 -2.31 -8.86 -9.53
C LYS A 119 -3.58 -8.25 -10.10
N GLU A 120 -3.48 -7.08 -10.72
CA GLU A 120 -4.61 -6.43 -11.39
C GLU A 120 -5.20 -7.29 -12.53
N THR A 121 -4.37 -8.14 -13.14
CA THR A 121 -4.79 -9.12 -14.15
C THR A 121 -5.59 -10.30 -13.59
N ASP A 122 -5.56 -10.51 -12.27
CA ASP A 122 -6.28 -11.58 -11.58
C ASP A 122 -7.75 -11.17 -11.41
N VAL A 123 -8.45 -10.97 -12.53
CA VAL A 123 -9.87 -10.61 -12.56
C VAL A 123 -10.75 -11.80 -12.19
N ILE A 124 -11.94 -11.53 -11.64
CA ILE A 124 -12.93 -12.57 -11.35
C ILE A 124 -13.44 -13.18 -12.67
N THR A 125 -13.26 -14.49 -12.85
CA THR A 125 -13.70 -15.21 -14.05
C THR A 125 -15.01 -15.98 -13.83
N ALA A 126 -15.64 -16.40 -14.93
CA ALA A 126 -16.85 -17.23 -14.85
C ALA A 126 -16.60 -18.59 -14.15
N THR A 127 -15.39 -19.14 -14.29
CA THR A 127 -14.97 -20.36 -13.61
C THR A 127 -14.89 -20.15 -12.10
N ASP A 128 -14.34 -19.02 -11.66
CA ASP A 128 -14.29 -18.68 -10.23
C ASP A 128 -15.68 -18.55 -9.64
N VAL A 129 -16.59 -17.85 -10.34
CA VAL A 129 -17.99 -17.71 -9.92
C VAL A 129 -18.66 -19.07 -9.77
N LYS A 130 -18.47 -19.96 -10.74
CA LYS A 130 -19.02 -21.32 -10.70
C LYS A 130 -18.49 -22.12 -9.51
N ASN A 131 -17.17 -22.16 -9.34
CA ASN A 131 -16.53 -22.93 -8.28
C ASN A 131 -16.94 -22.42 -6.90
N PHE A 132 -16.97 -21.10 -6.72
CA PHE A 132 -17.38 -20.49 -5.47
C PHE A 132 -18.87 -20.69 -5.17
N ALA A 133 -19.76 -20.51 -6.16
CA ALA A 133 -21.18 -20.76 -5.96
C ALA A 133 -21.45 -22.21 -5.55
N GLN A 134 -20.75 -23.18 -6.16
CA GLN A 134 -20.83 -24.59 -5.78
C GLN A 134 -20.34 -24.84 -4.34
N ALA A 135 -19.24 -24.22 -3.94
CA ALA A 135 -18.72 -24.31 -2.57
C ALA A 135 -19.73 -23.76 -1.54
N VAL A 136 -20.33 -22.60 -1.84
CA VAL A 136 -21.37 -21.98 -0.99
C VAL A 136 -22.58 -22.89 -0.87
N MET A 137 -23.05 -23.48 -1.98
CA MET A 137 -24.20 -24.38 -1.98
C MET A 137 -23.97 -25.65 -1.15
N LYS A 138 -22.75 -26.20 -1.17
CA LYS A 138 -22.34 -27.35 -0.36
C LYS A 138 -22.21 -27.01 1.12
N THR A 139 -21.77 -25.80 1.42
CA THR A 139 -21.41 -25.38 2.78
C THR A 139 -22.61 -24.84 3.58
N ARG A 140 -23.59 -24.23 2.91
CA ARG A 140 -24.70 -23.49 3.56
C ARG A 140 -26.07 -23.94 3.07
N LYS A 141 -27.06 -23.88 3.97
CA LYS A 141 -28.48 -24.05 3.63
C LYS A 141 -28.98 -22.88 2.77
N PRO A 142 -29.98 -23.06 1.89
CA PRO A 142 -30.43 -22.04 0.95
C PRO A 142 -30.63 -20.64 1.54
N GLU A 143 -31.25 -20.53 2.71
CA GLU A 143 -31.53 -19.30 3.43
C GLU A 143 -30.29 -18.55 3.94
N GLU A 144 -29.14 -19.23 4.06
CA GLU A 144 -27.86 -18.67 4.53
C GLU A 144 -26.85 -18.43 3.40
N ARG A 145 -27.20 -18.67 2.14
CA ARG A 145 -26.26 -18.58 1.01
C ARG A 145 -26.05 -17.14 0.55
N GLN A 146 -25.35 -16.37 1.38
CA GLN A 146 -24.84 -15.05 1.02
C GLN A 146 -23.37 -15.16 0.64
N ALA A 147 -23.03 -14.73 -0.56
CA ALA A 147 -21.72 -14.90 -1.15
C ALA A 147 -21.23 -13.57 -1.73
N VAL A 148 -19.98 -13.22 -1.45
CA VAL A 148 -19.35 -12.02 -2.02
C VAL A 148 -18.00 -12.42 -2.62
N MET A 149 -17.79 -12.04 -3.86
CA MET A 149 -16.49 -12.16 -4.53
C MET A 149 -15.88 -10.77 -4.67
N ILE A 150 -14.63 -10.62 -4.25
CA ILE A 150 -13.90 -9.34 -4.24
C ILE A 150 -12.66 -9.49 -5.11
N GLY A 151 -12.40 -8.51 -5.99
CA GLY A 151 -11.21 -8.52 -6.84
C GLY A 151 -11.01 -7.17 -7.52
N TRP A 152 -9.86 -6.98 -8.17
CA TRP A 152 -9.56 -5.73 -8.87
C TRP A 152 -10.55 -5.42 -10.00
N GLY A 153 -10.98 -6.47 -10.71
CA GLY A 153 -11.92 -6.38 -11.80
C GLY A 153 -12.75 -7.65 -11.94
N VAL A 154 -13.77 -7.59 -12.80
CA VAL A 154 -14.69 -8.68 -13.07
C VAL A 154 -14.82 -8.85 -14.57
N ASP A 155 -14.57 -10.06 -15.07
CA ASP A 155 -14.80 -10.40 -16.48
C ASP A 155 -16.30 -10.21 -16.80
N PRO A 156 -16.66 -9.57 -17.93
CA PRO A 156 -18.06 -9.46 -18.37
C PRO A 156 -18.81 -10.80 -18.39
N LYS A 157 -18.15 -11.91 -18.77
CA LYS A 157 -18.73 -13.26 -18.75
C LYS A 157 -19.00 -13.74 -17.32
N ALA A 158 -18.16 -13.37 -16.36
CA ALA A 158 -18.37 -13.68 -14.95
C ALA A 158 -19.60 -12.95 -14.40
N ARG A 159 -19.80 -11.68 -14.79
CA ARG A 159 -21.02 -10.93 -14.44
C ARG A 159 -22.28 -11.60 -15.01
N ALA A 160 -22.27 -11.91 -16.31
CA ALA A 160 -23.40 -12.59 -16.96
C ALA A 160 -23.71 -13.94 -16.30
N TYR A 161 -22.68 -14.70 -15.93
CA TYR A 161 -22.86 -15.98 -15.25
C TYR A 161 -23.38 -15.82 -13.82
N ALA A 162 -22.88 -14.84 -13.05
CA ALA A 162 -23.40 -14.53 -11.72
C ALA A 162 -24.89 -14.14 -11.75
N GLU A 163 -25.30 -13.34 -12.73
CA GLU A 163 -26.71 -12.98 -12.94
C GLU A 163 -27.57 -14.21 -13.25
N GLN A 164 -27.08 -15.14 -14.09
CA GLN A 164 -27.78 -16.39 -14.37
C GLN A 164 -27.94 -17.26 -13.13
N VAL A 165 -26.90 -17.37 -12.30
CA VAL A 165 -26.93 -18.11 -11.04
C VAL A 165 -27.97 -17.52 -10.08
N MET A 166 -28.04 -16.19 -9.97
CA MET A 166 -29.04 -15.52 -9.14
C MET A 166 -30.47 -15.75 -9.66
N LYS A 167 -30.70 -15.58 -10.98
CA LYS A 167 -32.00 -15.82 -11.61
C LYS A 167 -32.48 -17.27 -11.45
N LEU A 168 -31.57 -18.24 -11.58
CA LEU A 168 -31.88 -19.64 -11.35
C LEU A 168 -32.27 -19.89 -9.89
N GLY A 169 -31.58 -19.24 -8.96
CA GLY A 169 -31.89 -19.27 -7.54
C GLY A 169 -33.28 -18.72 -7.20
N GLU A 170 -33.70 -17.63 -7.85
CA GLU A 170 -35.04 -17.07 -7.70
C GLU A 170 -36.12 -18.04 -8.20
N ALA A 171 -35.87 -18.72 -9.32
CA ALA A 171 -36.81 -19.70 -9.89
C ALA A 171 -36.86 -21.02 -9.09
N LYS A 172 -35.77 -21.39 -8.40
CA LYS A 172 -35.65 -22.64 -7.62
C LYS A 172 -35.11 -22.33 -6.21
N PRO A 173 -35.97 -22.17 -5.19
CA PRO A 173 -35.57 -21.75 -3.85
C PRO A 173 -34.45 -22.59 -3.22
N ILE A 174 -34.43 -23.91 -3.49
CA ILE A 174 -33.38 -24.82 -3.02
C ILE A 174 -31.98 -24.55 -3.60
N GLN A 175 -31.88 -23.75 -4.67
CA GLN A 175 -30.64 -23.34 -5.34
C GLN A 175 -30.36 -21.85 -5.16
N PHE A 176 -31.14 -21.14 -4.34
CA PHE A 176 -30.97 -19.71 -4.12
C PHE A 176 -29.58 -19.40 -3.55
N ILE A 177 -28.89 -18.45 -4.17
CA ILE A 177 -27.64 -17.87 -3.71
C ILE A 177 -27.67 -16.37 -4.01
N LYS A 178 -27.42 -15.56 -2.97
CA LYS A 178 -27.25 -14.12 -3.13
C LYS A 178 -25.78 -13.85 -3.36
N LEU A 179 -25.40 -13.67 -4.62
CA LEU A 179 -24.02 -13.45 -5.05
C LEU A 179 -23.77 -11.98 -5.39
N ARG A 180 -22.74 -11.38 -4.78
CA ARG A 180 -22.28 -10.02 -5.12
C ARG A 180 -20.85 -10.07 -5.65
N LEU A 181 -20.58 -9.31 -6.70
CA LEU A 181 -19.25 -9.14 -7.28
C LEU A 181 -18.81 -7.70 -7.01
N TRP A 182 -17.81 -7.52 -6.15
CA TRP A 182 -17.35 -6.21 -5.69
C TRP A 182 -15.95 -5.90 -6.22
N PRO A 183 -15.80 -4.84 -7.03
CA PRO A 183 -14.48 -4.29 -7.31
C PRO A 183 -13.82 -3.83 -6.01
N LEU A 184 -12.56 -4.21 -5.79
CA LEU A 184 -11.83 -3.92 -4.55
C LEU A 184 -11.68 -2.41 -4.33
N ALA A 185 -11.41 -1.65 -5.39
CA ALA A 185 -11.34 -0.19 -5.36
C ALA A 185 -12.71 0.48 -5.62
N GLY A 186 -13.81 -0.27 -5.63
CA GLY A 186 -15.15 0.24 -5.93
C GLY A 186 -15.89 0.81 -4.72
N ASP A 187 -16.88 1.66 -5.00
CA ASP A 187 -17.68 2.35 -3.98
C ASP A 187 -18.43 1.39 -3.04
N ASP A 188 -18.90 0.25 -3.55
CA ASP A 188 -19.63 -0.74 -2.72
C ASP A 188 -18.74 -1.33 -1.61
N PHE A 189 -17.51 -1.72 -1.95
CA PHE A 189 -16.57 -2.26 -0.98
C PHE A 189 -16.14 -1.18 0.02
N LYS A 190 -15.83 0.03 -0.48
CA LYS A 190 -15.53 1.20 0.35
C LYS A 190 -16.66 1.50 1.33
N ALA A 191 -17.89 1.62 0.86
CA ALA A 191 -19.08 1.89 1.67
C ALA A 191 -19.33 0.80 2.72
N HIS A 192 -19.03 -0.46 2.40
CA HIS A 192 -19.14 -1.55 3.37
C HIS A 192 -18.09 -1.45 4.48
N VAL A 193 -16.83 -1.20 4.13
CA VAL A 193 -15.71 -1.07 5.08
C VAL A 193 -15.95 0.12 6.00
N THR A 194 -16.45 1.25 5.46
CA THR A 194 -16.64 2.49 6.23
C THR A 194 -18.03 2.64 6.81
N LYS A 195 -18.93 1.66 6.66
CA LYS A 195 -20.35 1.75 7.05
C LYS A 195 -20.59 2.25 8.47
N LYS A 196 -19.78 1.81 9.44
CA LYS A 196 -19.90 2.20 10.85
C LYS A 196 -19.28 3.57 11.15
N HIS A 197 -18.42 4.07 10.26
CA HIS A 197 -17.64 5.28 10.45
C HIS A 197 -17.48 6.05 9.12
N ASP A 198 -18.59 6.50 8.54
CA ASP A 198 -18.64 7.12 7.21
C ASP A 198 -17.71 8.35 7.08
N LYS A 199 -17.49 9.06 8.19
CA LYS A 199 -16.53 10.18 8.28
C LYS A 199 -15.10 9.82 7.86
N TYR A 200 -14.75 8.53 7.84
CA TYR A 200 -13.43 8.05 7.42
C TYR A 200 -13.39 7.48 6.00
N LYS A 201 -14.51 7.55 5.25
CA LYS A 201 -14.56 7.03 3.89
C LYS A 201 -13.45 7.59 3.01
N ASP A 202 -13.12 8.87 3.14
CA ASP A 202 -12.11 9.50 2.29
C ASP A 202 -10.67 9.06 2.63
N PHE A 203 -10.47 8.43 3.79
CA PHE A 203 -9.19 7.81 4.16
C PHE A 203 -9.08 6.34 3.77
N PHE A 204 -10.13 5.75 3.18
CA PHE A 204 -10.09 4.40 2.62
C PHE A 204 -10.05 4.47 1.10
N ALA A 205 -8.86 4.30 0.53
CA ALA A 205 -8.65 4.38 -0.90
C ALA A 205 -7.58 3.39 -1.36
N PHE A 206 -7.80 2.80 -2.53
CA PHE A 206 -6.78 2.08 -3.28
C PHE A 206 -6.29 3.02 -4.37
N ILE A 207 -5.01 3.34 -4.33
CA ILE A 207 -4.43 4.36 -5.20
C ILE A 207 -3.27 3.80 -6.01
N LEU A 208 -3.15 4.28 -7.24
CA LEU A 208 -2.00 4.07 -8.09
C LEU A 208 -1.01 5.21 -7.91
N PRO A 209 0.30 4.94 -7.92
CA PRO A 209 1.26 6.03 -7.99
C PRO A 209 1.10 6.77 -9.34
N PRO A 210 1.30 8.10 -9.37
CA PRO A 210 1.42 8.85 -10.61
C PRO A 210 2.44 8.24 -11.57
N ASP A 211 2.11 8.22 -12.86
CA ASP A 211 3.05 7.82 -13.90
C ASP A 211 3.95 9.00 -14.26
N ILE A 212 5.25 8.75 -14.31
CA ILE A 212 6.28 9.71 -14.74
C ILE A 212 7.01 9.06 -15.93
N PRO A 213 6.54 9.27 -17.17
CA PRO A 213 7.09 8.59 -18.34
C PRO A 213 8.60 8.84 -18.50
N ARG A 214 9.00 10.11 -18.38
CA ARG A 214 10.39 10.57 -18.50
C ARG A 214 10.63 11.83 -17.67
N ILE A 215 11.90 12.09 -17.41
CA ILE A 215 12.42 13.40 -17.00
C ILE A 215 13.04 14.02 -18.25
N GLY A 216 12.42 15.09 -18.77
CA GLY A 216 12.99 15.91 -19.82
C GLY A 216 14.13 16.76 -19.29
N VAL A 217 15.22 16.89 -20.06
CA VAL A 217 16.40 17.69 -19.68
C VAL A 217 16.77 18.59 -20.85
N THR A 218 16.90 19.88 -20.59
CA THR A 218 17.39 20.88 -21.56
C THR A 218 18.58 21.61 -20.94
N ARG A 219 19.73 21.58 -21.61
CA ARG A 219 20.90 22.35 -21.18
C ARG A 219 20.67 23.84 -21.51
N MET A 220 20.74 24.68 -20.50
CA MET A 220 20.54 26.14 -20.60
C MET A 220 21.87 26.90 -20.56
N GLY A 221 22.94 26.27 -20.03
CA GLY A 221 24.29 26.82 -19.97
C GLY A 221 25.29 25.83 -19.40
N ALA A 222 26.48 26.30 -19.04
CA ALA A 222 27.46 25.48 -18.33
C ALA A 222 26.91 25.08 -16.96
N ARG A 223 26.75 23.77 -16.73
CA ARG A 223 26.21 23.17 -15.49
C ARG A 223 24.79 23.61 -15.12
N HIS A 224 24.08 24.28 -16.03
CA HIS A 224 22.75 24.84 -15.81
C HIS A 224 21.73 24.18 -16.73
N TYR A 225 20.69 23.61 -16.13
CA TYR A 225 19.73 22.76 -16.83
C TYR A 225 18.30 23.11 -16.42
N ARG A 226 17.39 22.94 -17.38
CA ARG A 226 15.95 22.88 -17.14
C ARG A 226 15.50 21.43 -17.14
N PHE A 227 14.73 21.06 -16.13
CA PHE A 227 14.12 19.76 -15.95
C PHE A 227 12.61 19.85 -16.11
N ASP A 228 12.03 18.86 -16.79
CA ASP A 228 10.61 18.88 -17.18
C ASP A 228 9.95 17.52 -16.98
N VAL A 229 8.89 17.48 -16.18
CA VAL A 229 8.01 16.32 -15.97
C VAL A 229 6.55 16.65 -16.29
N SER A 230 6.31 17.57 -17.23
CA SER A 230 4.96 17.97 -17.67
C SER A 230 4.11 16.81 -18.22
N GLU A 231 4.74 15.72 -18.65
CA GLU A 231 4.07 14.48 -19.04
C GLU A 231 3.63 13.59 -17.86
N ALA A 232 4.01 13.93 -16.64
CA ALA A 232 3.58 13.20 -15.46
C ALA A 232 2.06 13.35 -15.26
N ARG A 233 1.41 12.24 -14.91
CA ARG A 233 -0.06 12.20 -14.74
C ARG A 233 -0.47 11.32 -13.59
N SER A 234 -1.54 11.70 -12.90
CA SER A 234 -2.15 10.80 -11.92
C SER A 234 -2.73 9.60 -12.66
N MET A 235 -2.54 8.42 -12.08
CA MET A 235 -3.15 7.17 -12.54
C MET A 235 -4.50 6.91 -11.87
N ASN A 236 -4.89 7.76 -10.91
CA ASN A 236 -6.15 7.70 -10.22
C ASN A 236 -7.20 8.50 -10.98
N THR A 237 -8.43 7.98 -11.09
CA THR A 237 -9.50 8.65 -11.85
C THR A 237 -9.80 10.02 -11.25
N GLY A 238 -9.68 11.07 -12.05
CA GLY A 238 -9.91 12.45 -11.64
C GLY A 238 -8.77 13.09 -10.83
N GLY A 239 -7.69 12.35 -10.56
CA GLY A 239 -6.54 12.85 -9.82
C GLY A 239 -5.72 13.88 -10.59
N LYS A 240 -5.10 14.80 -9.85
CA LYS A 240 -4.29 15.91 -10.39
C LYS A 240 -2.95 15.97 -9.68
N ILE A 241 -1.90 16.32 -10.41
CA ILE A 241 -0.58 16.54 -9.82
C ILE A 241 -0.61 17.82 -8.99
N VAL A 242 -0.31 17.71 -7.70
CA VAL A 242 -0.34 18.84 -6.74
C VAL A 242 1.03 19.21 -6.22
N ASN A 243 2.02 18.34 -6.37
CA ASN A 243 3.37 18.59 -5.91
C ASN A 243 4.39 17.83 -6.75
N VAL A 244 5.52 18.48 -7.02
CA VAL A 244 6.71 17.90 -7.61
C VAL A 244 7.88 18.19 -6.69
N GLN A 245 8.74 17.19 -6.48
CA GLN A 245 9.95 17.32 -5.67
C GLN A 245 11.15 16.84 -6.49
N TRP A 246 12.30 17.49 -6.30
CA TRP A 246 13.51 17.13 -7.01
C TRP A 246 14.63 16.81 -6.03
N ASP A 247 15.36 15.76 -6.34
CA ASP A 247 16.62 15.37 -5.72
C ASP A 247 17.69 15.36 -6.82
N PHE A 248 18.51 16.40 -6.84
CA PHE A 248 19.60 16.58 -7.80
C PHE A 248 20.89 15.86 -7.38
N ASP A 249 20.88 15.13 -6.27
CA ASP A 249 22.01 14.35 -5.76
C ASP A 249 21.53 13.00 -5.21
N PHE A 250 20.74 12.29 -6.02
CA PHE A 250 20.08 11.06 -5.60
C PHE A 250 21.11 9.94 -5.42
N ARG A 251 21.34 9.55 -4.17
CA ARG A 251 22.31 8.52 -3.76
C ARG A 251 21.66 7.41 -2.96
N ASP A 252 22.24 6.22 -3.06
CA ASP A 252 21.90 5.06 -2.22
C ASP A 252 20.42 4.63 -2.25
N GLY A 253 19.67 5.03 -3.27
CA GLY A 253 18.24 4.74 -3.40
C GLY A 253 17.34 5.52 -2.42
N ILE A 254 17.90 6.46 -1.65
CA ILE A 254 17.18 7.25 -0.66
C ILE A 254 16.93 8.64 -1.24
N PHE A 255 15.65 8.97 -1.42
CA PHE A 255 15.27 10.27 -1.95
C PHE A 255 15.39 11.34 -0.87
N SER A 256 16.17 12.37 -1.14
CA SER A 256 16.35 13.54 -0.28
C SER A 256 16.19 14.80 -1.12
N ALA A 257 15.00 15.42 -1.06
CA ALA A 257 14.71 16.59 -1.86
C ALA A 257 15.76 17.71 -1.66
N THR A 258 16.29 18.22 -2.77
CA THR A 258 17.25 19.31 -2.79
C THR A 258 16.62 20.57 -2.19
N GLN A 259 17.42 21.35 -1.47
CA GLN A 259 16.94 22.57 -0.83
C GLN A 259 16.34 23.54 -1.86
N GLY A 260 15.10 23.98 -1.61
CA GLY A 260 14.33 24.83 -2.53
C GLY A 260 13.44 24.05 -3.50
N TYR A 261 13.59 22.72 -3.57
CA TYR A 261 12.84 21.84 -4.48
C TYR A 261 12.01 20.78 -3.75
N GLN A 262 11.73 20.98 -2.46
CA GLN A 262 10.90 20.06 -1.66
C GLN A 262 9.40 20.21 -1.94
N LEU A 263 9.00 21.32 -2.54
CA LEU A 263 7.60 21.66 -2.76
C LEU A 263 7.42 22.53 -4.01
N CYS A 264 7.71 21.96 -5.17
CA CYS A 264 7.55 22.65 -6.45
C CYS A 264 6.07 22.62 -6.83
N ARG A 265 5.34 23.68 -6.46
CA ARG A 265 3.92 23.85 -6.75
C ARG A 265 3.56 25.32 -6.94
N LYS A 266 2.57 25.57 -7.78
CA LYS A 266 1.99 26.87 -8.11
C LYS A 266 0.58 26.96 -7.54
N GLU A 267 0.20 28.12 -7.02
CA GLU A 267 -1.20 28.38 -6.68
C GLU A 267 -2.04 28.47 -7.96
N LYS A 268 -3.20 27.83 -7.97
CA LYS A 268 -4.18 28.02 -9.03
C LYS A 268 -4.84 29.38 -8.86
N LYS A 269 -4.73 30.24 -9.86
CA LYS A 269 -5.35 31.57 -9.86
C LYS A 269 -6.57 31.58 -10.79
N GLY A 270 -7.76 31.49 -10.21
CA GLY A 270 -9.04 31.56 -10.92
C GLY A 270 -10.21 31.86 -9.98
N LYS A 271 -11.30 32.46 -10.50
CA LYS A 271 -12.53 32.70 -9.72
C LYS A 271 -13.15 31.35 -9.33
N GLY A 272 -13.02 30.97 -8.06
CA GLY A 272 -13.56 29.73 -7.51
C GLY A 272 -12.59 28.54 -7.53
N GLU A 273 -11.36 28.72 -8.00
CA GLU A 273 -10.31 27.71 -7.93
C GLU A 273 -9.44 27.96 -6.70
N SER A 274 -9.56 27.12 -5.68
CA SER A 274 -8.64 27.07 -4.54
C SER A 274 -7.81 25.80 -4.63
N GLY A 275 -6.48 25.90 -4.59
CA GLY A 275 -5.61 24.75 -4.56
C GLY A 275 -4.23 25.00 -5.15
N PHE A 276 -3.44 23.94 -5.21
CA PHE A 276 -2.10 23.94 -5.80
C PHE A 276 -2.05 23.05 -7.05
N GLU A 277 -1.13 23.36 -7.93
CA GLU A 277 -0.73 22.55 -9.08
C GLU A 277 0.76 22.28 -8.99
N GLY A 278 1.19 21.05 -9.26
CA GLY A 278 2.62 20.74 -9.29
C GLY A 278 3.34 21.61 -10.32
N ASP A 279 4.46 22.21 -9.94
CA ASP A 279 5.32 22.90 -10.89
C ASP A 279 6.18 21.85 -11.60
N THR A 280 5.77 21.50 -12.81
CA THR A 280 6.37 20.40 -13.57
C THR A 280 7.69 20.77 -14.23
N THR A 281 8.11 22.03 -14.15
CA THR A 281 9.34 22.50 -14.79
C THR A 281 10.16 23.31 -13.81
N VAL A 282 11.43 22.96 -13.65
CA VAL A 282 12.36 23.65 -12.77
C VAL A 282 13.71 23.85 -13.45
N GLU A 283 14.48 24.82 -12.97
CA GLU A 283 15.85 25.04 -13.44
C GLU A 283 16.80 24.81 -12.26
N TYR A 284 17.95 24.18 -12.50
CA TYR A 284 18.94 23.92 -11.46
C TYR A 284 20.36 24.07 -12.01
N THR A 285 21.25 24.58 -11.16
CA THR A 285 22.68 24.76 -11.47
C THR A 285 23.50 23.85 -10.58
N PHE A 286 24.31 22.98 -11.19
CA PHE A 286 25.22 22.09 -10.47
C PHE A 286 26.53 22.81 -10.12
N GLU A 287 26.52 23.67 -9.12
CA GLU A 287 27.69 24.49 -8.75
C GLU A 287 28.88 23.64 -8.26
N HIS A 288 28.60 22.51 -7.59
CA HIS A 288 29.58 21.65 -6.93
C HIS A 288 29.96 20.40 -7.74
N VAL A 289 29.49 20.29 -8.99
CA VAL A 289 29.77 19.14 -9.85
C VAL A 289 30.74 19.56 -10.95
N GLU A 290 31.77 18.75 -11.15
CA GLU A 290 32.76 18.95 -12.21
C GLU A 290 32.15 18.63 -13.58
N PRO A 291 32.44 19.44 -14.63
CA PRO A 291 32.05 19.11 -16.00
C PRO A 291 32.55 17.73 -16.43
N GLY A 292 31.68 16.95 -17.06
CA GLY A 292 31.90 15.57 -17.46
C GLY A 292 31.48 14.53 -16.43
N ALA A 293 31.18 14.90 -15.18
CA ALA A 293 30.76 13.95 -14.15
C ALA A 293 29.35 13.39 -14.42
N GLU A 294 29.16 12.10 -14.15
CA GLU A 294 27.85 11.46 -14.18
C GLU A 294 27.25 11.48 -12.77
N ILE A 295 26.04 12.00 -12.65
CA ILE A 295 25.24 12.02 -11.43
C ILE A 295 23.91 11.31 -11.65
N THR A 296 23.23 10.95 -10.58
CA THR A 296 21.84 10.49 -10.64
C THR A 296 20.95 11.56 -10.04
N ILE A 297 19.88 11.90 -10.75
CA ILE A 297 18.83 12.78 -10.25
C ILE A 297 17.54 11.99 -10.11
N ALA A 298 16.67 12.41 -9.22
CA ALA A 298 15.34 11.85 -9.05
C ALA A 298 14.28 12.95 -8.97
N CYS A 299 13.11 12.64 -9.50
CA CYS A 299 11.91 13.43 -9.36
C CYS A 299 10.86 12.57 -8.65
N ARG A 300 10.14 13.18 -7.70
CA ARG A 300 8.99 12.59 -7.04
C ARG A 300 7.76 13.45 -7.32
N VAL A 301 6.67 12.81 -7.71
CA VAL A 301 5.41 13.46 -8.08
C VAL A 301 4.31 12.96 -7.17
N GLN A 302 3.48 13.86 -6.66
CA GLN A 302 2.34 13.55 -5.81
C GLN A 302 1.03 14.06 -6.41
N ASP A 303 -0.03 13.26 -6.30
CA ASP A 303 -1.38 13.67 -6.65
C ASP A 303 -2.24 14.03 -5.43
N ASP A 304 -3.40 14.63 -5.68
CA ASP A 304 -4.39 15.04 -4.66
C ASP A 304 -5.14 13.88 -4.01
N LEU A 305 -4.97 12.66 -4.51
CA LEU A 305 -5.60 11.45 -3.99
C LEU A 305 -4.64 10.62 -3.10
N GLY A 306 -3.42 11.12 -2.88
CA GLY A 306 -2.41 10.52 -2.02
C GLY A 306 -1.40 9.63 -2.76
N GLY A 307 -1.47 9.55 -4.09
CA GLY A 307 -0.50 8.88 -4.95
C GLY A 307 0.85 9.54 -4.90
N GLU A 308 1.91 8.73 -4.81
CA GLU A 308 3.30 9.19 -4.89
C GLU A 308 4.08 8.30 -5.88
N GLY A 309 4.67 8.91 -6.90
CA GLY A 309 5.50 8.24 -7.91
C GLY A 309 6.90 8.84 -7.91
N MET A 310 7.90 8.05 -8.30
CA MET A 310 9.29 8.51 -8.40
C MET A 310 9.94 8.00 -9.68
N LYS A 311 10.73 8.86 -10.32
CA LYS A 311 11.59 8.52 -11.45
C LYS A 311 13.00 8.98 -11.16
N ALA A 312 13.99 8.13 -11.42
CA ALA A 312 15.39 8.51 -11.39
C ALA A 312 16.00 8.40 -12.78
N MET A 313 16.99 9.23 -13.07
CA MET A 313 17.79 9.14 -14.30
C MET A 313 19.24 9.53 -14.03
N LYS A 314 20.14 8.99 -14.84
CA LYS A 314 21.54 9.45 -14.88
C LYS A 314 21.66 10.66 -15.79
N LEU A 315 22.45 11.64 -15.37
CA LEU A 315 22.76 12.84 -16.13
C LEU A 315 24.28 13.04 -16.13
N LYS A 316 24.85 13.26 -17.32
CA LYS A 316 26.21 13.77 -17.44
C LYS A 316 26.18 15.28 -17.38
N VAL A 317 26.78 15.88 -16.36
CA VAL A 317 26.81 17.33 -16.17
C VAL A 317 27.92 17.91 -17.02
N GLU A 318 27.57 18.76 -17.98
CA GLU A 318 28.48 19.51 -18.85
C GLU A 318 28.49 21.02 -18.57
#